data_AF-A0A7W8YMQ2-F1
#
_entry.id   AF-A0A7W8YMQ2-F1
#
_cell.length_a   1.000
_cell.length_b   1.000
_cell.length_c   1.000
_cell.angle_alpha   90.00
_cell.angle_beta   90.00
_cell.angle_gamma   90.00
#
_symmetry.space_group_name_H-M   'P 1'
#
loop_
_entity.id
_entity.type
_entity.pdbx_description
1 polymer ?
#
loop_
_entity_poly.entity_id
_entity_poly.type
_entity_poly.pdbx_seq_one_letter_code
_entity_poly.pdbx_strand_id
1 'polypeptide(L)'
;MNAFEHFIAQQDVMAARGGGRPKRAAVFTGVRADSSTEVSALELVKENPDIAVGDIATALGVESESLYPVLQRLRRSGKIVSAGRCTRGNKWRAV
;
A
#
# COMPACT_ATOMS: atom_id res chain seq x y z
N MET A 1 -21.45 1.01 -36.75
CA MET A 1 -21.82 1.04 -35.32
C MET A 1 -20.82 0.18 -34.56
N ASN A 2 -19.93 0.81 -33.80
CA ASN A 2 -18.82 0.18 -33.08
C ASN A 2 -19.30 -0.35 -31.73
N ALA A 3 -19.25 -1.67 -31.51
CA ALA A 3 -19.53 -2.30 -30.23
C ALA A 3 -18.24 -2.40 -29.40
N PHE A 4 -17.89 -1.29 -28.74
CA PHE A 4 -16.92 -1.23 -27.64
C PHE A 4 -17.57 -1.78 -26.36
N GLU A 5 -18.00 -3.04 -26.39
CA GLU A 5 -18.73 -3.67 -25.27
C GLU A 5 -18.27 -5.12 -25.15
N HIS A 6 -17.05 -5.32 -24.67
CA HIS A 6 -16.63 -6.63 -24.17
C HIS A 6 -15.94 -6.47 -22.80
N PHE A 7 -16.80 -6.48 -21.78
CA PHE A 7 -16.73 -7.52 -20.74
C PHE A 7 -15.48 -7.53 -19.86
N ILE A 8 -15.27 -6.49 -19.04
CA ILE A 8 -14.48 -6.65 -17.80
C ILE A 8 -15.45 -7.02 -16.67
N ALA A 9 -15.94 -8.26 -16.76
CA ALA A 9 -16.65 -8.93 -15.69
C ALA A 9 -15.84 -10.17 -15.30
N GLN A 10 -14.98 -10.02 -14.29
CA GLN A 10 -14.52 -11.14 -13.46
C GLN A 10 -13.96 -10.59 -12.14
N GLN A 11 -14.85 -10.02 -11.32
CA GLN A 11 -14.69 -10.07 -9.87
C GLN A 11 -15.28 -11.41 -9.44
N ASP A 12 -14.42 -12.37 -9.09
CA ASP A 12 -14.85 -13.56 -8.37
C ASP A 12 -13.86 -13.84 -7.24
N VAL A 13 -14.38 -13.64 -6.02
CA VAL A 13 -14.21 -14.48 -4.83
C VAL A 13 -12.77 -14.81 -4.42
N MET A 14 -12.37 -14.32 -3.24
CA MET A 14 -11.88 -15.14 -2.12
C MET A 14 -11.77 -14.25 -0.87
N ALA A 15 -12.92 -13.97 -0.26
CA ALA A 15 -12.99 -13.63 1.16
C ALA A 15 -12.67 -14.89 1.97
N ALA A 16 -11.39 -15.19 2.15
CA ALA A 16 -10.92 -16.24 3.05
C ALA A 16 -10.47 -15.60 4.37
N ARG A 17 -11.29 -15.82 5.39
CA ARG A 17 -10.98 -15.64 6.82
C ARG A 17 -9.55 -16.10 7.13
N GLY A 18 -8.76 -15.25 7.76
CA GLY A 18 -7.44 -15.65 8.25
C GLY A 18 -6.77 -14.57 9.07
N GLY A 19 -7.15 -14.45 10.34
CA GLY A 19 -6.30 -13.79 11.33
C GLY A 19 -4.96 -14.51 11.39
N GLY A 20 -3.87 -13.83 11.07
CA GLY A 20 -2.53 -14.38 11.15
C GLY A 20 -1.53 -13.44 10.49
N ARG A 21 -0.73 -12.75 11.31
CA ARG A 21 0.44 -11.97 10.89
C ARG A 21 1.26 -12.73 9.83
N PRO A 22 1.43 -12.22 8.60
CA PRO A 22 2.41 -12.78 7.69
C PRO A 22 3.76 -12.08 7.91
N LYS A 23 4.60 -12.68 8.76
CA LYS A 23 6.05 -12.60 8.54
C LYS A 23 6.38 -13.57 7.39
N ARG A 24 6.17 -13.16 6.14
CA ARG A 24 6.60 -13.96 4.98
C ARG A 24 7.22 -13.07 3.93
N ALA A 25 8.52 -13.25 3.77
CA ALA A 25 9.27 -12.85 2.61
C ALA A 25 8.56 -13.33 1.33
N ALA A 26 8.26 -12.40 0.42
CA ALA A 26 7.84 -12.66 -0.95
C ALA A 26 8.69 -11.74 -1.83
N VAL A 27 9.79 -12.25 -2.37
CA VAL A 27 9.91 -12.69 -3.77
C VAL A 27 9.68 -11.52 -4.74
N PHE A 28 10.79 -10.95 -5.17
CA PHE A 28 10.91 -9.92 -6.18
C PHE A 28 10.56 -10.52 -7.56
N THR A 29 9.38 -10.22 -8.09
CA THR A 29 9.06 -10.40 -9.51
C THR A 29 8.71 -9.04 -10.09
N GLY A 30 9.63 -8.51 -10.91
CA GLY A 30 9.55 -7.19 -11.52
C GLY A 30 8.27 -6.99 -12.36
N VAL A 31 7.32 -6.25 -11.82
CA VAL A 31 6.19 -5.66 -12.54
C VAL A 31 6.02 -4.24 -12.03
N ARG A 32 6.36 -3.25 -12.88
CA ARG A 32 6.10 -1.79 -12.71
C ARG A 32 6.11 -1.28 -11.26
N ALA A 33 7.33 -1.06 -10.74
CA ALA A 33 7.61 -0.66 -9.36
C ALA A 33 6.93 0.64 -8.86
N ASP A 34 6.37 1.47 -9.74
CA ASP A 34 5.76 2.76 -9.34
C ASP A 34 4.32 2.64 -8.81
N SER A 35 3.49 1.73 -9.36
CA SER A 35 2.08 1.62 -8.95
C SER A 35 1.83 0.59 -7.86
N SER A 36 2.63 -0.50 -7.81
CA SER A 36 2.47 -1.55 -6.80
C SER A 36 2.82 -1.04 -5.40
N THR A 37 3.90 -0.28 -5.26
CA THR A 37 4.36 0.24 -3.96
C THR A 37 3.35 1.22 -3.34
N GLU A 38 2.71 2.05 -4.16
CA GLU A 38 1.67 2.98 -3.70
C GLU A 38 0.44 2.23 -3.18
N VAL A 39 -0.05 1.23 -3.92
CA VAL A 39 -1.20 0.43 -3.52
C VAL A 39 -0.90 -0.37 -2.26
N SER A 40 0.26 -1.06 -2.22
CA SER A 40 0.65 -1.85 -1.04
C SER A 40 0.90 -0.97 0.19
N ALA A 41 1.49 0.22 0.03
CA ALA A 41 1.65 1.17 1.14
C ALA A 41 0.28 1.64 1.66
N LEU A 42 -0.67 1.91 0.77
CA LEU A 42 -2.02 2.32 1.15
C LEU A 42 -2.78 1.19 1.87
N GLU A 43 -2.69 -0.05 1.38
CA GLU A 43 -3.27 -1.22 2.04
C GLU A 43 -2.70 -1.40 3.45
N LEU A 44 -1.37 -1.32 3.61
CA LEU A 44 -0.72 -1.41 4.93
C LEU A 44 -1.19 -0.33 5.90
N VAL A 45 -1.39 0.90 5.40
CA VAL A 45 -1.89 2.03 6.21
C VAL A 45 -3.38 1.86 6.57
N LYS A 46 -4.17 1.18 5.74
CA LYS A 46 -5.56 0.83 6.04
C LYS A 46 -5.66 -0.29 7.06
N GLU A 47 -4.82 -1.31 6.94
CA GLU A 47 -4.77 -2.44 7.88
C GLU A 47 -4.21 -2.04 9.25
N ASN A 48 -3.27 -1.09 9.27
CA ASN A 48 -2.59 -0.63 10.47
C ASN A 48 -2.71 0.90 10.60
N PRO A 49 -3.74 1.42 11.27
CA PRO A 49 -3.84 2.85 11.53
C PRO A 49 -2.65 3.31 12.37
N ASP A 50 -2.10 4.48 12.03
CA ASP A 50 -0.94 5.09 12.70
C ASP A 50 0.39 4.35 12.52
N ILE A 51 0.52 3.55 11.45
CA ILE A 51 1.77 2.88 11.08
C ILE A 51 2.86 3.89 10.69
N ALA A 52 4.10 3.64 11.13
CA ALA A 52 5.24 4.49 10.81
C ALA A 52 5.82 4.17 9.43
N VAL A 53 6.41 5.18 8.77
CA VAL A 53 7.08 5.01 7.47
C VAL A 53 8.15 3.91 7.50
N GLY A 54 8.93 3.80 8.58
CA GLY A 54 9.94 2.75 8.71
C GLY A 54 9.33 1.33 8.80
N ASP A 55 8.15 1.19 9.38
CA ASP A 55 7.45 -0.10 9.44
C ASP A 55 6.84 -0.46 8.08
N ILE A 56 6.28 0.51 7.35
CA ILE A 56 5.82 0.32 5.96
C ILE A 56 7.00 -0.08 5.07
N ALA A 57 8.13 0.63 5.17
CA ALA A 57 9.34 0.35 4.41
C ALA A 57 9.87 -1.07 4.69
N THR A 58 9.88 -1.48 5.95
CA THR A 58 10.25 -2.84 6.36
C THR A 58 9.29 -3.90 5.82
N ALA A 59 7.98 -3.63 5.85
CA ALA A 59 6.96 -4.55 5.34
C ALA A 59 7.03 -4.73 3.82
N LEU A 60 7.37 -3.66 3.09
CA LEU A 60 7.54 -3.68 1.63
C LEU A 60 8.94 -4.10 1.18
N GLY A 61 9.91 -4.20 2.10
CA GLY A 61 11.30 -4.51 1.78
C GLY A 61 11.99 -3.41 0.96
N VAL A 62 11.57 -2.15 1.14
CA VAL A 62 12.12 -0.98 0.43
C VAL A 62 12.76 -0.01 1.41
N GLU A 63 13.61 0.88 0.91
CA GLU A 63 14.18 1.94 1.72
C GLU A 63 13.15 3.02 2.04
N SER A 64 13.23 3.58 3.26
CA SER A 64 12.29 4.61 3.71
C SER A 64 12.37 5.88 2.85
N GLU A 65 13.55 6.20 2.33
CA GLU A 65 13.79 7.35 1.44
C GLU A 65 13.01 7.22 0.12
N SER A 66 13.01 6.04 -0.47
CA SER A 66 12.23 5.72 -1.69
C SER A 66 10.72 5.73 -1.44
N LEU A 67 10.29 5.49 -0.20
CA LEU A 67 8.88 5.47 0.19
C LEU A 67 8.30 6.87 0.47
N TYR A 68 9.14 7.83 0.89
CA TYR A 68 8.72 9.21 1.14
C TYR A 68 7.98 9.88 -0.03
N PRO A 69 8.48 9.87 -1.28
CA PRO A 69 7.77 10.49 -2.40
C PRO A 69 6.41 9.81 -2.68
N VAL A 70 6.32 8.49 -2.50
CA VAL A 70 5.07 7.73 -2.66
C VAL A 70 4.03 8.16 -1.62
N LEU A 71 4.42 8.22 -0.35
CA LEU A 71 3.53 8.66 0.73
C LEU A 71 3.11 10.13 0.58
N GLN A 72 4.00 10.99 0.07
CA GLN A 72 3.63 12.37 -0.26
C GLN A 72 2.60 12.45 -1.39
N ARG A 73 2.72 11.61 -2.44
CA ARG A 73 1.71 11.52 -3.51
C ARG A 73 0.35 11.06 -2.95
N LEU A 74 0.35 10.00 -2.14
CA LEU A 74 -0.85 9.51 -1.45
C LEU A 74 -1.52 10.59 -0.60
N ARG A 75 -0.71 11.34 0.17
CA ARG A 75 -1.20 12.47 0.98
C ARG A 75 -1.82 13.57 0.11
N ARG A 76 -1.15 13.95 -0.99
CA ARG A 76 -1.66 14.95 -1.93
C ARG A 76 -2.95 14.51 -2.62
N SER A 77 -3.10 13.21 -2.88
CA SER A 77 -4.35 12.63 -3.40
C SER A 77 -5.46 12.50 -2.35
N GLY A 78 -5.20 12.84 -1.09
CA GLY A 78 -6.18 12.75 0.00
C GLY A 78 -6.49 11.33 0.47
N LYS A 79 -5.69 10.33 0.09
CA LYS A 79 -5.89 8.93 0.50
C LYS A 79 -5.35 8.62 1.90
N ILE A 80 -4.37 9.39 2.36
CA ILE A 80 -3.75 9.28 3.69
C ILE A 80 -3.50 10.65 4.31
N VAL A 81 -3.41 10.69 5.63
CA VAL A 81 -3.05 11.85 6.45
C VAL A 81 -1.92 11.50 7.41
N SER A 82 -1.17 12.52 7.81
CA SER A 82 -0.12 12.36 8.83
C SER A 82 -0.77 12.27 10.20
N ALA A 83 -0.57 11.14 10.88
CA ALA A 83 -1.10 10.89 12.23
C ALA A 83 -0.13 11.29 13.36
N GLY A 84 1.11 11.67 13.02
CA GLY A 84 2.12 12.14 13.98
C GLY A 84 3.52 11.73 13.57
N ARG A 85 4.47 11.84 14.51
CA ARG A 85 5.87 11.43 14.32
C ARG A 85 6.30 10.50 15.44
N CYS A 86 7.17 9.54 15.12
CA CYS A 86 7.87 8.70 16.08
C CYS A 86 9.35 8.56 15.70
N THR A 87 10.10 7.81 16.51
CA THR A 87 11.52 7.51 16.26
C THR A 87 11.76 6.78 14.94
N ARG A 88 10.76 6.05 14.43
CA ARG A 88 10.77 5.37 13.11
C ARG A 88 10.26 6.23 11.95
N GLY A 89 10.06 7.54 12.18
CA GLY A 89 9.61 8.51 11.19
C GLY A 89 8.15 8.92 11.32
N ASN A 90 7.59 9.48 10.26
CA ASN A 90 6.20 9.97 10.25
C ASN A 90 5.22 8.78 10.26
N LYS A 91 4.15 8.93 11.04
CA LYS A 91 3.03 8.01 11.09
C LYS A 91 1.96 8.45 10.11
N TRP A 92 1.37 7.48 9.43
CA TRP A 92 0.34 7.70 8.43
C TRP A 92 -0.93 6.95 8.81
N ARG A 93 -2.06 7.53 8.42
CA ARG A 93 -3.40 6.96 8.61
C ARG A 93 -4.20 7.18 7.33
N ALA A 94 -4.98 6.19 6.93
CA ALA A 94 -5.87 6.32 5.77
C ALA A 94 -7.00 7.32 6.07
N VAL A 95 -7.47 8.01 5.04
CA VAL A 95 -8.65 8.88 5.09
C VAL A 95 -9.88 8.10 4.65
#